data_AF-A0A7S3NT49-F1
#
_entry.id   AF-A0A7S3NT49-F1
#
_cell.length_a   1.000
_cell.length_b   1.000
_cell.length_c   1.000
_cell.angle_alpha   90.00
_cell.angle_beta   90.00
_cell.angle_gamma   90.00
#
_symmetry.space_group_name_H-M   'P 1'
#
loop_
_entity.id
_entity.type
_entity.pdbx_description
1 polymer ?
#
loop_
_entity_poly.entity_id
_entity_poly.type
_entity_poly.pdbx_seq_one_letter_code
_entity_poly.pdbx_strand_id
1 'polypeptide(L)'
;NQELITYIAGMESLGLMKNESLMNVLFQYNEVYLDQLGDFVCAKINTICEEESYSEIQLNNHQDFVKYIEHYGIQIDEEDQSFPRFLPYSMMVKSINDIIQDAIQEIIIYNEDDNVLFYLNIDKLLCSIISTLKDHFCTESQMGIPQIATLCNNIEYLKKSIPFYQSCGYKCLKNDSIFSYNFSALALFNQFKSQCEEKLYNQFRIKINDFLTFVKEQEWSVKAVNEEPSEYITFIVEWLRVNLTTLAVHNSSIVYHACVT
;
A
#
# COMPACT_ATOMS: atom_id res chain seq x y z
N ASN A 1 -13.22 22.46 20.90
CA ASN A 1 -12.12 23.03 20.09
C ASN A 1 -12.15 24.54 19.99
N GLN A 2 -13.23 25.18 19.56
CA GLN A 2 -13.32 26.66 19.45
C GLN A 2 -13.00 27.42 20.75
N GLU A 3 -13.46 26.91 21.91
CA GLU A 3 -13.16 27.52 23.22
C GLU A 3 -11.68 27.46 23.59
N LEU A 4 -10.99 26.38 23.20
CA LEU A 4 -9.57 26.17 23.49
C LEU A 4 -8.69 27.07 22.61
N ILE A 5 -9.03 27.19 21.33
CA ILE A 5 -8.39 28.12 20.39
C ILE A 5 -8.61 29.58 20.83
N THR A 6 -9.82 29.93 21.25
CA THR A 6 -10.14 31.28 21.76
C THR A 6 -9.38 31.58 23.07
N TYR A 7 -9.23 30.57 23.93
CA TYR A 7 -8.46 30.68 25.17
C TYR A 7 -6.95 30.83 24.89
N ILE A 8 -6.40 30.11 23.90
CA ILE A 8 -5.00 30.22 23.47
C ILE A 8 -4.72 31.59 22.84
N ALA A 9 -5.58 32.07 21.92
CA ALA A 9 -5.44 33.39 21.31
C ALA A 9 -5.54 34.51 22.36
N GLY A 10 -6.44 34.34 23.34
CA GLY A 10 -6.51 35.22 24.52
C GLY A 10 -5.20 35.20 25.34
N MET A 11 -4.59 34.04 25.53
CA MET A 11 -3.33 33.91 26.26
C MET A 11 -2.09 34.40 25.50
N GLU A 12 -2.04 34.26 24.17
CA GLU A 12 -1.03 34.89 23.32
C GLU A 12 -1.06 36.41 23.46
N SER A 13 -2.26 37.00 23.39
CA SER A 13 -2.45 38.44 23.53
C SER A 13 -2.00 38.96 24.91
N LEU A 14 -1.98 38.09 25.92
CA LEU A 14 -1.53 38.37 27.28
C LEU A 14 -0.04 38.07 27.52
N GLY A 15 0.70 37.57 26.51
CA GLY A 15 2.12 37.25 26.62
C GLY A 15 2.42 36.02 27.50
N LEU A 16 1.40 35.20 27.81
CA LEU A 16 1.50 34.02 28.67
C LEU A 16 2.02 32.78 27.94
N MET A 17 2.17 32.85 26.61
CA MET A 17 2.71 31.77 25.75
C MET A 17 4.21 31.50 25.92
N LYS A 18 4.90 32.17 26.85
CA LYS A 18 6.25 31.77 27.30
C LYS A 18 6.24 30.60 28.29
N ASN A 19 5.08 30.09 28.66
CA ASN A 19 4.95 29.02 29.64
C ASN A 19 5.08 27.66 28.94
N GLU A 20 6.29 27.07 28.99
CA GLU A 20 6.61 25.74 28.41
C GLU A 20 5.57 24.67 28.80
N SER A 21 4.98 24.78 29.99
CA SER A 21 3.95 23.86 30.47
C SER A 21 2.68 23.85 29.60
N LEU A 22 2.23 24.99 29.08
CA LEU A 22 1.04 25.07 28.24
C LEU A 22 1.30 24.52 26.83
N MET A 23 2.46 24.87 26.25
CA MET A 23 2.88 24.33 24.95
C MET A 23 2.99 22.81 25.01
N ASN A 24 3.56 22.26 26.08
CA ASN A 24 3.63 20.82 26.29
C ASN A 24 2.25 20.18 26.37
N VAL A 25 1.27 20.81 27.04
CA VAL A 25 -0.11 20.30 27.09
C VAL A 25 -0.77 20.32 25.71
N LEU A 26 -0.54 21.35 24.89
CA LEU A 26 -1.07 21.43 23.53
C LEU A 26 -0.46 20.37 22.60
N PHE A 27 0.86 20.16 22.71
CA PHE A 27 1.52 19.07 21.98
C PHE A 27 1.00 17.70 22.41
N GLN A 28 0.84 17.47 23.72
CA GLN A 28 0.24 16.23 24.23
C GLN A 28 -1.20 16.02 23.74
N TYR A 29 -2.00 17.09 23.69
CA TYR A 29 -3.37 17.00 23.19
C TYR A 29 -3.41 16.66 21.70
N ASN A 30 -2.53 17.28 20.90
CA ASN A 30 -2.37 16.95 19.49
C ASN A 30 -1.91 15.50 19.28
N GLU A 31 -0.95 15.01 20.09
CA GLU A 31 -0.52 13.61 20.05
C GLU A 31 -1.66 12.65 20.37
N VAL A 32 -2.42 12.90 21.44
CA VAL A 32 -3.58 12.07 21.81
C VAL A 32 -4.64 12.05 20.70
N TYR A 33 -4.92 13.20 20.08
CA TYR A 33 -5.87 13.27 18.96
C TYR A 33 -5.38 12.43 17.77
N LEU A 34 -4.10 12.55 17.41
CA LEU A 34 -3.53 11.80 16.29
C LEU A 34 -3.45 10.31 16.55
N ASP A 35 -3.14 9.90 17.79
CA ASP A 35 -3.15 8.50 18.18
C ASP A 35 -4.56 7.92 18.05
N GLN A 36 -5.59 8.63 18.51
CA GLN A 36 -6.98 8.21 18.37
C GLN A 36 -7.44 8.13 16.91
N LEU A 37 -7.08 9.12 16.09
CA LEU A 37 -7.36 9.10 14.66
C LEU A 37 -6.63 7.94 13.96
N GLY A 38 -5.36 7.72 14.32
CA GLY A 38 -4.53 6.63 13.86
C GLY A 38 -5.15 5.28 14.18
N ASP A 39 -5.52 5.04 15.44
CA ASP A 39 -6.18 3.81 15.90
C ASP A 39 -7.48 3.54 15.12
N PHE A 40 -8.30 4.57 14.90
CA PHE A 40 -9.53 4.46 14.12
C PHE A 40 -9.26 4.09 12.65
N VAL A 41 -8.26 4.72 12.03
CA VAL A 41 -7.85 4.43 10.65
C VAL A 41 -7.28 3.01 10.55
N CYS A 42 -6.41 2.61 11.48
CA CYS A 42 -5.80 1.28 11.51
C CYS A 42 -6.86 0.19 11.73
N ALA A 43 -7.87 0.42 12.56
CA ALA A 43 -8.99 -0.50 12.73
C ALA A 43 -9.75 -0.74 11.41
N LYS A 44 -10.04 0.33 10.66
CA LYS A 44 -10.68 0.21 9.34
C LYS A 44 -9.79 -0.51 8.31
N ILE A 45 -8.49 -0.29 8.37
CA ILE A 45 -7.53 -0.97 7.49
C ILE A 45 -7.52 -2.47 7.76
N ASN A 46 -7.53 -2.88 9.03
CA ASN A 46 -7.61 -4.31 9.38
C ASN A 46 -8.87 -4.95 8.80
N THR A 47 -10.02 -4.27 8.91
CA THR A 47 -11.27 -4.75 8.27
C THR A 47 -11.12 -4.89 6.74
N ILE A 48 -10.48 -3.93 6.07
CA ILE A 48 -10.20 -4.07 4.63
C ILE A 48 -9.34 -5.30 4.37
N CYS A 49 -8.25 -5.47 5.11
CA CYS A 49 -7.33 -6.58 4.91
C CYS A 49 -7.98 -7.95 5.14
N GLU A 50 -8.90 -8.06 6.10
CA GLU A 50 -9.67 -9.28 6.39
C GLU A 50 -10.67 -9.63 5.28
N GLU A 51 -11.28 -8.63 4.64
CA GLU A 51 -12.27 -8.80 3.56
C GLU A 51 -11.64 -8.88 2.16
N GLU A 52 -10.35 -8.59 2.04
CA GLU A 52 -9.66 -8.43 0.75
C GLU A 52 -9.43 -9.77 0.04
N SER A 53 -9.81 -9.81 -1.25
CA SER A 53 -9.60 -10.97 -2.12
C SER A 53 -8.31 -10.93 -2.94
N TYR A 54 -7.66 -9.76 -3.03
CA TYR A 54 -6.46 -9.53 -3.86
C TYR A 54 -6.67 -9.84 -5.35
N SER A 55 -7.90 -9.68 -5.83
CA SER A 55 -8.28 -9.86 -7.23
C SER A 55 -8.11 -8.56 -8.02
N GLU A 56 -7.81 -8.72 -9.32
CA GLU A 56 -7.69 -7.59 -10.25
C GLU A 56 -9.04 -6.89 -10.45
N ILE A 57 -9.01 -5.56 -10.55
CA ILE A 57 -10.23 -4.78 -10.81
C ILE A 57 -10.42 -4.65 -12.32
N GLN A 58 -11.57 -5.10 -12.83
CA GLN A 58 -11.97 -4.86 -14.22
C GLN A 58 -12.75 -3.55 -14.34
N LEU A 59 -12.22 -2.61 -15.12
CA LEU A 59 -12.86 -1.37 -15.49
C LEU A 59 -13.60 -1.53 -16.81
N ASN A 60 -14.87 -1.15 -16.84
CA ASN A 60 -15.70 -1.24 -18.05
C ASN A 60 -15.91 0.09 -18.76
N ASN A 61 -15.58 1.20 -18.10
CA ASN A 61 -15.81 2.54 -18.61
C ASN A 61 -14.81 3.54 -18.00
N HIS A 62 -14.77 4.74 -18.60
CA HIS A 62 -13.89 5.81 -18.16
C HIS A 62 -14.30 6.42 -16.81
N GLN A 63 -15.57 6.38 -16.41
CA GLN A 63 -15.98 6.88 -15.09
C GLN A 63 -15.34 6.08 -13.96
N ASP A 64 -15.26 4.76 -14.11
CA ASP A 64 -14.54 3.91 -13.18
C ASP A 64 -13.04 4.26 -13.22
N PHE A 65 -12.45 4.46 -14.41
CA PHE A 65 -11.05 4.89 -14.53
C PHE A 65 -10.75 6.16 -13.72
N VAL A 66 -11.57 7.21 -13.86
CA VAL A 66 -11.42 8.45 -13.08
C VAL A 66 -11.49 8.15 -11.57
N LYS A 67 -12.47 7.36 -11.16
CA LYS A 67 -12.72 7.03 -9.74
C LYS A 67 -11.58 6.24 -9.09
N TYR A 68 -11.00 5.28 -9.81
CA TYR A 68 -9.99 4.38 -9.25
C TYR A 68 -8.56 4.90 -9.40
N ILE A 69 -8.28 5.76 -10.39
CA ILE A 69 -6.93 6.16 -10.79
C ILE A 69 -6.75 7.67 -10.74
N GLU A 70 -7.44 8.41 -11.61
CA GLU A 70 -7.17 9.84 -11.81
C GLU A 70 -7.43 10.65 -10.55
N HIS A 71 -8.47 10.26 -9.80
CA HIS A 71 -8.85 10.91 -8.55
C HIS A 71 -7.71 10.97 -7.53
N TYR A 72 -6.90 9.91 -7.42
CA TYR A 72 -5.74 9.85 -6.52
C TYR A 72 -4.42 10.23 -7.20
N GLY A 73 -4.46 10.79 -8.41
CA GLY A 73 -3.26 11.19 -9.14
C GLY A 73 -2.35 10.02 -9.54
N ILE A 74 -2.89 8.80 -9.61
CA ILE A 74 -2.13 7.61 -9.99
C ILE A 74 -1.87 7.65 -11.50
N GLN A 75 -0.61 7.49 -11.90
CA GLN A 75 -0.26 7.33 -13.31
C GLN A 75 -0.11 5.84 -13.65
N ILE A 76 -0.85 5.40 -14.67
CA ILE A 76 -0.69 4.08 -15.29
C ILE A 76 -0.22 4.29 -16.72
N ASP A 77 0.80 3.51 -17.14
CA ASP A 77 1.32 3.57 -18.50
C ASP A 77 0.18 3.40 -19.54
N GLU A 78 0.17 4.30 -20.52
CA GLU A 78 -0.98 4.61 -21.39
C GLU A 78 -1.11 3.70 -22.61
N GLU A 79 -0.45 2.54 -22.64
CA GLU A 79 -0.34 1.74 -23.88
C GLU A 79 -1.69 1.21 -24.39
N ASP A 80 -2.74 1.14 -23.55
CA ASP A 80 -4.08 0.79 -23.99
C ASP A 80 -5.16 1.65 -23.31
N GLN A 81 -5.80 2.54 -24.10
CA GLN A 81 -6.92 3.38 -23.66
C GLN A 81 -8.29 2.73 -23.90
N SER A 82 -8.32 1.47 -24.35
CA SER A 82 -9.56 0.75 -24.64
C SER A 82 -10.13 0.04 -23.41
N PHE A 83 -11.46 -0.06 -23.34
CA PHE A 83 -12.18 -0.80 -22.29
C PHE A 83 -12.68 -2.14 -22.85
N PRO A 84 -12.72 -3.23 -22.06
CA PRO A 84 -12.42 -3.29 -20.62
C PRO A 84 -10.91 -3.29 -20.30
N ARG A 85 -10.54 -2.67 -19.18
CA ARG A 85 -9.15 -2.58 -18.69
C ARG A 85 -9.01 -3.26 -17.33
N PHE A 86 -7.94 -4.01 -17.11
CA PHE A 86 -7.63 -4.58 -15.79
C PHE A 86 -6.63 -3.70 -15.06
N LEU A 87 -6.89 -3.45 -13.77
CA LEU A 87 -5.97 -2.72 -12.92
C LEU A 87 -4.92 -3.64 -12.33
N PRO A 88 -3.66 -3.19 -12.24
CA PRO A 88 -2.58 -3.98 -11.68
C PRO A 88 -2.65 -4.09 -10.15
N TYR A 89 -3.71 -3.59 -9.51
CA TYR A 89 -3.91 -3.59 -8.07
C TYR A 89 -5.36 -3.96 -7.73
N SER A 90 -5.58 -4.36 -6.48
CA SER A 90 -6.89 -4.76 -5.97
C SER A 90 -7.67 -3.63 -5.29
N MET A 91 -8.90 -3.92 -4.88
CA MET A 91 -9.80 -2.95 -4.23
C MET A 91 -9.19 -2.30 -2.98
N MET A 92 -8.29 -3.00 -2.30
CA MET A 92 -7.47 -2.51 -1.21
C MET A 92 -6.91 -1.10 -1.44
N VAL A 93 -6.32 -0.83 -2.61
CA VAL A 93 -5.68 0.48 -2.88
C VAL A 93 -6.70 1.60 -2.82
N LYS A 94 -7.85 1.40 -3.48
CA LYS A 94 -8.91 2.40 -3.53
C LYS A 94 -9.55 2.58 -2.15
N SER A 95 -9.83 1.50 -1.44
CA SER A 95 -10.42 1.56 -0.10
C SER A 95 -9.51 2.23 0.93
N ILE A 96 -8.21 1.96 0.89
CA ILE A 96 -7.23 2.62 1.77
C ILE A 96 -7.06 4.09 1.40
N ASN A 97 -6.99 4.43 0.10
CA ASN A 97 -6.89 5.84 -0.31
C ASN A 97 -8.14 6.65 0.10
N ASP A 98 -9.35 6.05 0.04
CA ASP A 98 -10.58 6.66 0.58
C ASP A 98 -10.43 6.99 2.07
N ILE A 99 -9.98 6.03 2.88
CA ILE A 99 -9.78 6.24 4.33
C ILE A 99 -8.72 7.32 4.61
N ILE A 100 -7.61 7.30 3.88
CA ILE A 100 -6.55 8.30 4.02
C ILE A 100 -7.09 9.67 3.66
N GLN A 101 -7.87 9.80 2.59
CA GLN A 101 -8.46 11.06 2.18
C GLN A 101 -9.41 11.61 3.25
N ASP A 102 -10.28 10.77 3.83
CA ASP A 102 -11.17 11.16 4.92
C ASP A 102 -10.36 11.64 6.14
N ALA A 103 -9.33 10.91 6.52
CA ALA A 103 -8.46 11.28 7.64
C ALA A 103 -7.68 12.58 7.38
N ILE A 104 -7.21 12.80 6.15
CA ILE A 104 -6.57 14.05 5.75
C ILE A 104 -7.55 15.22 5.89
N GLN A 105 -8.82 15.06 5.51
CA GLN A 105 -9.82 16.12 5.68
C GLN A 105 -10.02 16.50 7.15
N GLU A 106 -10.07 15.51 8.04
CA GLU A 106 -10.13 15.74 9.49
C GLU A 106 -8.87 16.49 10.00
N ILE A 107 -7.68 16.09 9.53
CA ILE A 107 -6.41 16.76 9.86
C ILE A 107 -6.41 18.21 9.32
N ILE A 108 -6.94 18.48 8.14
CA ILE A 108 -7.07 19.84 7.59
C ILE A 108 -7.95 20.70 8.51
N ILE A 109 -9.13 20.19 8.87
CA ILE A 109 -10.07 20.90 9.76
C ILE A 109 -9.43 21.14 11.13
N TYR A 110 -8.63 20.21 11.63
CA TYR A 110 -7.97 20.33 12.93
C TYR A 110 -6.82 21.36 12.93
N ASN A 111 -6.03 21.43 11.85
CA ASN A 111 -4.80 22.23 11.84
C ASN A 111 -5.00 23.69 11.39
N GLU A 112 -6.20 24.04 10.86
CA GLU A 112 -6.73 25.33 10.35
C GLU A 112 -5.78 26.24 9.52
N ASP A 113 -4.50 26.41 9.88
CA ASP A 113 -3.45 27.15 9.14
C ASP A 113 -1.98 26.69 9.41
N ASP A 114 -1.70 25.68 10.26
CA ASP A 114 -0.32 25.21 10.53
C ASP A 114 0.15 24.13 9.55
N ASN A 115 0.91 24.57 8.54
CA ASN A 115 1.41 23.70 7.49
C ASN A 115 2.43 22.67 7.97
N VAL A 116 3.28 23.03 8.94
CA VAL A 116 4.34 22.13 9.40
C VAL A 116 3.72 20.99 10.19
N LEU A 117 2.79 21.33 11.08
CA LEU A 117 2.05 20.34 11.87
C LEU A 117 1.19 19.46 10.96
N PHE A 118 0.55 20.03 9.95
CA PHE A 118 -0.21 19.28 8.94
C PHE A 118 0.61 18.17 8.26
N TYR A 119 1.76 18.49 7.67
CA TYR A 119 2.57 17.50 6.96
C TYR A 119 3.18 16.45 7.90
N LEU A 120 3.58 16.85 9.11
CA LEU A 120 4.05 15.93 10.14
C LEU A 120 2.96 14.93 10.56
N ASN A 121 1.72 15.41 10.71
CA ASN A 121 0.58 14.60 11.12
C ASN A 121 0.20 13.58 10.04
N ILE A 122 0.23 13.98 8.76
CA ILE A 122 0.05 13.04 7.65
C ILE A 122 1.17 12.01 7.63
N ASP A 123 2.43 12.41 7.83
CA ASP A 123 3.54 11.46 7.82
C ASP A 123 3.42 10.44 8.95
N LYS A 124 3.06 10.88 10.15
CA LYS A 124 2.74 9.98 11.28
C LYS A 124 1.61 9.02 10.93
N LEU A 125 0.51 9.53 10.36
CA LEU A 125 -0.63 8.71 9.95
C LEU A 125 -0.21 7.65 8.92
N LEU A 126 0.49 8.05 7.85
CA LEU A 126 0.97 7.13 6.83
C LEU A 126 1.94 6.09 7.40
N CYS A 127 2.81 6.47 8.33
CA CYS A 127 3.69 5.53 9.03
C CYS A 127 2.89 4.48 9.82
N SER A 128 1.84 4.90 10.55
CA SER A 128 0.95 3.99 11.28
C SER A 128 0.23 3.02 10.34
N ILE A 129 -0.29 3.52 9.22
CA ILE A 129 -0.95 2.71 8.19
C ILE A 129 -0.03 1.62 7.65
N ILE A 130 1.20 1.97 7.24
CA ILE A 130 2.15 0.99 6.70
C ILE A 130 2.54 -0.03 7.77
N SER A 131 2.69 0.42 9.03
CA SER A 131 3.01 -0.47 10.14
C SER A 131 1.89 -1.49 10.36
N THR A 132 0.64 -1.06 10.37
CA THR A 132 -0.53 -1.95 10.49
C THR A 132 -0.63 -2.92 9.31
N LEU A 133 -0.44 -2.45 8.07
CA LEU A 133 -0.43 -3.31 6.89
C LEU A 133 0.66 -4.38 6.96
N LYS A 134 1.85 -3.99 7.39
CA LYS A 134 2.99 -4.89 7.56
C LYS A 134 2.70 -5.92 8.66
N ASP A 135 2.19 -5.48 9.80
CA ASP A 135 1.88 -6.36 10.92
C ASP A 135 0.86 -7.42 10.50
N HIS A 136 -0.25 -7.02 9.88
CA HIS A 136 -1.26 -7.95 9.35
C HIS A 136 -0.66 -8.96 8.36
N PHE A 137 0.19 -8.50 7.44
CA PHE A 137 0.86 -9.38 6.47
C PHE A 137 1.83 -10.37 7.12
N CYS A 138 2.55 -9.94 8.16
CA CYS A 138 3.54 -10.74 8.87
C CYS A 138 2.91 -11.75 9.84
N THR A 139 1.77 -11.44 10.47
CA THR A 139 1.15 -12.27 11.52
C THR A 139 0.12 -13.26 11.00
N GLU A 140 -0.74 -12.86 10.06
CA GLU A 140 -2.00 -13.60 9.81
C GLU A 140 -2.06 -14.31 8.45
N SER A 141 -1.15 -13.98 7.53
CA SER A 141 -1.44 -14.25 6.12
C SER A 141 -0.73 -15.48 5.54
N GLN A 142 -1.47 -16.60 5.44
CA GLN A 142 -1.17 -17.68 4.49
C GLN A 142 -1.57 -17.24 3.07
N MET A 143 -0.90 -16.22 2.53
CA MET A 143 -1.13 -15.78 1.17
C MET A 143 -0.43 -16.71 0.18
N GLY A 144 -1.12 -17.02 -0.92
CA GLY A 144 -0.52 -17.65 -2.10
C GLY A 144 0.31 -16.66 -2.91
N ILE A 145 1.19 -17.19 -3.76
CA ILE A 145 2.08 -16.41 -4.65
C ILE A 145 1.32 -15.30 -5.42
N PRO A 146 0.16 -15.54 -6.05
CA PRO A 146 -0.57 -14.49 -6.76
C PRO A 146 -1.03 -13.35 -5.84
N GLN A 147 -1.49 -13.68 -4.63
CA GLN A 147 -1.97 -12.68 -3.67
C GLN A 147 -0.82 -11.80 -3.14
N ILE A 148 0.33 -12.42 -2.86
CA ILE A 148 1.54 -11.66 -2.47
C ILE A 148 2.00 -10.73 -3.59
N ALA A 149 1.94 -11.21 -4.84
CA ALA A 149 2.31 -10.42 -6.00
C ALA A 149 1.37 -9.21 -6.18
N THR A 150 0.05 -9.42 -6.07
CA THR A 150 -0.92 -8.32 -6.05
C THR A 150 -0.68 -7.36 -4.88
N LEU A 151 -0.37 -7.85 -3.67
CA LEU A 151 -0.04 -7.01 -2.53
C LEU A 151 1.20 -6.12 -2.81
N CYS A 152 2.25 -6.66 -3.43
CA CYS A 152 3.42 -5.87 -3.85
C CYS A 152 3.00 -4.70 -4.76
N ASN A 153 2.07 -4.94 -5.69
CA ASN A 153 1.51 -3.87 -6.51
C ASN A 153 0.66 -2.91 -5.69
N ASN A 154 -0.21 -3.40 -4.81
CA ASN A 154 -1.03 -2.55 -3.96
C ASN A 154 -0.15 -1.55 -3.18
N ILE A 155 0.95 -2.01 -2.59
CA ILE A 155 1.92 -1.17 -1.87
C ILE A 155 2.55 -0.13 -2.82
N GLU A 156 2.94 -0.53 -4.02
CA GLU A 156 3.49 0.40 -5.02
C GLU A 156 2.48 1.47 -5.45
N TYR A 157 1.22 1.10 -5.64
CA TYR A 157 0.17 2.01 -6.06
C TYR A 157 -0.32 2.93 -4.94
N LEU A 158 -0.34 2.45 -3.68
CA LEU A 158 -0.52 3.31 -2.51
C LEU A 158 0.60 4.35 -2.40
N LYS A 159 1.85 3.94 -2.66
CA LYS A 159 3.01 4.84 -2.69
C LYS A 159 2.87 5.89 -3.79
N LYS A 160 2.36 5.51 -4.97
CA LYS A 160 2.08 6.44 -6.09
C LYS A 160 1.00 7.49 -5.74
N SER A 161 0.15 7.26 -4.75
CA SER A 161 -0.84 8.24 -4.27
C SER A 161 -0.26 9.30 -3.31
N ILE A 162 0.98 9.15 -2.81
CA ILE A 162 1.58 10.10 -1.84
C ILE A 162 1.64 11.54 -2.38
N PRO A 163 2.02 11.80 -3.65
CA PRO A 163 1.99 13.14 -4.22
C PRO A 163 0.59 13.78 -4.22
N PHE A 164 -0.47 12.97 -4.31
CA PHE A 164 -1.83 13.48 -4.18
C PHE A 164 -2.11 13.98 -2.76
N TYR A 165 -1.70 13.25 -1.72
CA TYR A 165 -1.83 13.66 -0.32
C TYR A 165 -1.05 14.95 -0.01
N GLN A 166 0.16 15.07 -0.58
CA GLN A 166 0.93 16.32 -0.56
C GLN A 166 0.14 17.49 -1.16
N SER A 167 -0.50 17.27 -2.31
CA SER A 167 -1.27 18.30 -3.00
C SER A 167 -2.54 18.73 -2.24
N CYS A 168 -3.14 17.85 -1.44
CA CYS A 168 -4.29 18.18 -0.59
C CYS A 168 -3.93 19.28 0.43
N GLY A 169 -2.75 19.18 1.06
CA GLY A 169 -2.23 20.22 1.93
C GLY A 169 -2.06 21.55 1.21
N TYR A 170 -1.43 21.52 0.04
CA TYR A 170 -1.18 22.72 -0.77
C TYR A 170 -2.47 23.48 -1.14
N LYS A 171 -3.50 22.77 -1.64
CA LYS A 171 -4.77 23.38 -2.07
C LYS A 171 -5.52 24.03 -0.91
N CYS A 172 -5.43 23.45 0.29
CA CYS A 172 -6.15 23.94 1.46
C CYS A 172 -5.39 25.05 2.20
N LEU A 173 -4.05 25.02 2.19
CA LEU A 173 -3.21 25.89 3.01
C LEU A 173 -2.54 27.04 2.24
N LYS A 174 -2.80 27.16 0.92
CA LYS A 174 -2.44 28.31 0.04
C LYS A 174 -0.98 28.77 0.16
N ASN A 175 -0.01 27.86 0.23
CA ASN A 175 1.39 28.20 0.46
C ASN A 175 2.34 27.47 -0.50
N ASP A 176 3.04 28.22 -1.37
CA ASP A 176 3.93 27.72 -2.44
C ASP A 176 5.26 27.13 -1.95
N SER A 177 5.57 27.25 -0.66
CA SER A 177 6.91 27.02 -0.12
C SER A 177 7.20 25.60 0.38
N ILE A 178 6.21 24.68 0.42
CA ILE A 178 6.36 23.36 1.09
C ILE A 178 6.22 22.17 0.12
N PHE A 179 6.41 22.39 -1.18
CA PHE A 179 6.39 21.32 -2.20
C PHE A 179 7.47 20.23 -2.00
N SER A 180 8.36 20.37 -1.00
CA SER A 180 9.49 19.48 -0.76
C SER A 180 9.43 18.71 0.57
N TYR A 181 8.29 18.61 1.25
CA TYR A 181 8.23 17.78 2.46
C TYR A 181 8.45 16.31 2.11
N ASN A 182 9.54 15.75 2.62
CA ASN A 182 9.93 14.36 2.37
C ASN A 182 9.35 13.45 3.45
N PHE A 183 8.30 12.72 3.10
CA PHE A 183 7.63 11.80 4.01
C PHE A 183 8.54 10.64 4.41
N SER A 184 8.73 10.43 5.71
CA SER A 184 9.44 9.26 6.22
C SER A 184 8.69 7.97 5.88
N ALA A 185 7.36 8.04 5.73
CA ALA A 185 6.52 6.95 5.25
C ALA A 185 6.99 6.34 3.92
N LEU A 186 7.61 7.13 3.01
CA LEU A 186 8.14 6.61 1.74
C LEU A 186 9.21 5.53 1.96
N ALA A 187 10.07 5.70 2.96
CA ALA A 187 11.10 4.72 3.30
C ALA A 187 10.46 3.43 3.83
N LEU A 188 9.41 3.55 4.66
CA LEU A 188 8.66 2.41 5.18
C LEU A 188 7.91 1.65 4.07
N PHE A 189 7.30 2.35 3.11
CA PHE A 189 6.67 1.74 1.93
C PHE A 189 7.69 0.91 1.14
N ASN A 190 8.89 1.45 0.88
CA ASN A 190 9.93 0.73 0.16
C ASN A 190 10.43 -0.49 0.95
N GLN A 191 10.64 -0.34 2.26
CA GLN A 191 11.05 -1.45 3.11
C GLN A 191 10.00 -2.57 3.12
N PHE A 192 8.73 -2.21 3.29
CA PHE A 192 7.65 -3.18 3.31
C PHE A 192 7.50 -3.89 1.95
N LYS A 193 7.59 -3.14 0.85
CA LYS A 193 7.60 -3.72 -0.50
C LYS A 193 8.72 -4.75 -0.67
N SER A 194 9.95 -4.41 -0.26
CA SER A 194 11.09 -5.33 -0.33
C SER A 194 10.88 -6.60 0.51
N GLN A 195 10.21 -6.50 1.66
CA GLN A 195 9.84 -7.68 2.46
C GLN A 195 8.77 -8.55 1.79
N CYS A 196 7.78 -7.95 1.13
CA CYS A 196 6.79 -8.68 0.35
C CYS A 196 7.44 -9.39 -0.85
N GLU A 197 8.33 -8.70 -1.57
CA GLU A 197 9.13 -9.29 -2.66
C GLU A 197 9.99 -10.44 -2.14
N GLU A 198 10.70 -10.28 -1.02
CA GLU A 198 11.48 -11.35 -0.38
C GLU A 198 10.64 -12.60 -0.07
N LYS A 199 9.47 -12.40 0.54
CA LYS A 199 8.53 -13.50 0.84
C LYS A 199 8.03 -14.17 -0.44
N LEU A 200 7.77 -13.39 -1.50
CA LEU A 200 7.38 -13.89 -2.82
C LEU A 200 8.48 -14.79 -3.43
N TYR A 201 9.74 -14.35 -3.43
CA TYR A 201 10.87 -15.15 -3.92
C TYR A 201 11.01 -16.46 -3.13
N ASN A 202 10.91 -16.38 -1.80
CA ASN A 202 11.06 -17.55 -0.94
C ASN A 202 9.95 -18.58 -1.17
N GLN A 203 8.69 -18.14 -1.29
CA GLN A 203 7.58 -19.06 -1.60
C GLN A 203 7.74 -19.70 -2.99
N PHE A 204 8.13 -18.92 -4.00
CA PHE A 204 8.35 -19.43 -5.34
C PHE A 204 9.47 -20.50 -5.36
N ARG A 205 10.59 -20.21 -4.67
CA ARG A 205 11.73 -21.12 -4.55
C ARG A 205 11.37 -22.42 -3.82
N ILE A 206 10.60 -22.33 -2.73
CA ILE A 206 10.10 -23.51 -2.01
C ILE A 206 9.28 -24.40 -2.95
N LYS A 207 8.34 -23.81 -3.70
CA LYS A 207 7.51 -24.56 -4.66
C LYS A 207 8.30 -25.22 -5.79
N ILE A 208 9.31 -24.54 -6.34
CA ILE A 208 10.22 -25.15 -7.32
C ILE A 208 10.96 -26.33 -6.70
N ASN A 209 11.51 -26.17 -5.49
CA ASN A 209 12.23 -27.24 -4.80
C ASN A 209 11.33 -28.45 -4.51
N ASP A 210 10.07 -28.22 -4.15
CA ASP A 210 9.07 -29.28 -3.97
C ASP A 210 8.89 -30.07 -5.28
N PHE A 211 8.73 -29.37 -6.40
CA PHE A 211 8.60 -30.02 -7.72
C PHE A 211 9.85 -30.83 -8.08
N LEU A 212 11.04 -30.27 -7.88
CA LEU A 212 12.30 -30.95 -8.19
C LEU A 212 12.55 -32.17 -7.29
N THR A 213 12.13 -32.11 -6.04
CA THR A 213 12.25 -33.24 -5.10
C THR A 213 11.38 -34.41 -5.57
N PHE A 214 10.13 -34.14 -5.95
CA PHE A 214 9.23 -35.17 -6.48
C PHE A 214 9.75 -35.80 -7.79
N VAL A 215 10.33 -34.99 -8.70
CA VAL A 215 10.96 -35.47 -9.94
C VAL A 215 12.14 -36.41 -9.65
N LYS A 216 12.91 -36.15 -8.59
CA LYS A 216 14.03 -37.00 -8.16
C LYS A 216 13.57 -38.31 -7.51
N GLU A 217 12.45 -38.29 -6.80
CA GLU A 217 11.89 -39.46 -6.09
C GLU A 217 11.10 -40.39 -7.00
N GLN A 218 10.74 -39.95 -8.20
CA GLN A 218 10.10 -40.80 -9.21
C GLN A 218 11.06 -41.90 -9.69
N GLU A 219 10.67 -43.16 -9.56
CA GLU A 219 11.32 -44.27 -10.24
C GLU A 219 10.98 -44.21 -11.75
N TRP A 220 11.88 -43.62 -12.52
CA TRP A 220 11.78 -43.54 -13.98
C TRP A 220 11.85 -44.94 -14.59
N SER A 221 10.68 -45.56 -14.79
CA SER A 221 10.57 -46.80 -15.57
C SER A 221 10.27 -46.46 -17.03
N VAL A 222 11.01 -47.05 -17.96
CA VAL A 222 10.72 -46.98 -19.40
C VAL A 222 9.48 -47.82 -19.67
N LYS A 223 8.30 -47.32 -19.29
CA LYS A 223 7.05 -47.84 -19.84
C LYS A 223 6.95 -47.37 -21.29
N ALA A 224 6.28 -48.17 -22.12
CA ALA A 224 6.09 -47.91 -23.54
C ALA A 224 5.78 -46.43 -23.80
N VAL A 225 6.36 -45.90 -24.88
CA VAL A 225 6.22 -44.48 -25.28
C VAL A 225 4.74 -44.17 -25.43
N ASN A 226 4.13 -43.61 -24.39
CA ASN A 226 2.86 -42.93 -24.50
C ASN A 226 3.15 -41.59 -25.17
N GLU A 227 2.38 -41.26 -26.20
CA GLU A 227 2.51 -39.99 -26.93
C GLU A 227 2.08 -38.78 -26.07
N GLU A 228 1.42 -39.02 -24.94
CA GLU A 228 0.95 -37.99 -24.02
C GLU A 228 1.99 -37.68 -22.92
N PRO A 229 2.28 -36.39 -22.65
CA PRO A 229 3.16 -35.99 -21.56
C PRO A 229 2.56 -36.40 -20.20
N SER A 230 3.43 -36.68 -19.23
CA SER A 230 3.00 -36.92 -17.85
C SER A 230 2.10 -35.78 -17.35
N GLU A 231 0.92 -36.12 -16.83
CA GLU A 231 -0.03 -35.16 -16.27
C GLU A 231 0.62 -34.25 -15.22
N TYR A 232 1.58 -34.80 -14.46
CA TYR A 232 2.34 -34.05 -13.46
C TYR A 232 3.28 -33.01 -14.09
N ILE A 233 3.97 -33.36 -15.19
CA ILE A 233 4.82 -32.41 -15.92
C ILE A 233 3.96 -31.32 -16.57
N THR A 234 2.81 -31.70 -17.12
CA THR A 234 1.82 -30.76 -17.66
C THR A 234 1.33 -29.78 -16.59
N PHE A 235 1.05 -30.28 -15.39
CA PHE A 235 0.69 -29.44 -14.24
C PHE A 235 1.81 -28.49 -13.83
N ILE A 236 3.07 -28.94 -13.76
CA ILE A 236 4.22 -28.07 -13.44
C ILE A 236 4.38 -26.97 -14.48
N VAL A 237 4.30 -27.31 -15.77
CA VAL A 237 4.45 -26.34 -16.86
C VAL A 237 3.35 -25.30 -16.81
N GLU A 238 2.10 -25.72 -16.56
CA GLU A 238 0.97 -24.80 -16.44
C GLU A 238 1.09 -23.91 -15.20
N TRP A 239 1.51 -24.48 -14.06
CA TRP A 239 1.76 -23.71 -12.83
C TRP A 239 2.87 -22.67 -13.03
N LEU A 240 3.98 -23.07 -13.66
CA LEU A 240 5.10 -22.16 -13.98
C LEU A 240 4.63 -21.07 -14.92
N ARG A 241 3.87 -21.40 -15.96
CA ARG A 241 3.32 -20.43 -16.91
C ARG A 241 2.50 -19.37 -16.19
N VAL A 242 1.51 -19.78 -15.40
CA VAL A 242 0.63 -18.84 -14.69
C VAL A 242 1.42 -17.95 -13.74
N ASN A 243 2.27 -18.52 -12.88
CA ASN A 243 2.98 -17.74 -11.86
C ASN A 243 4.11 -16.88 -12.44
N LEU A 244 4.83 -17.35 -13.46
CA LEU A 244 5.86 -16.56 -14.14
C LEU A 244 5.26 -15.42 -14.96
N THR A 245 4.10 -15.61 -15.59
CA THR A 245 3.39 -14.52 -16.26
C THR A 245 2.94 -13.47 -15.25
N THR A 246 2.38 -13.86 -14.10
CA THR A 246 2.07 -12.92 -13.01
C THR A 246 3.33 -12.17 -12.56
N LEU A 247 4.41 -12.89 -12.24
CA LEU A 247 5.67 -12.28 -11.80
C LEU A 247 6.30 -11.35 -12.85
N ALA A 248 6.16 -11.65 -14.14
CA ALA A 248 6.69 -10.83 -15.24
C ALA A 248 6.07 -9.43 -15.25
N VAL A 249 4.79 -9.32 -14.86
CA VAL A 249 4.08 -8.05 -14.73
C VAL A 249 4.61 -7.23 -13.55
N HIS A 250 5.02 -7.89 -12.47
CA HIS A 250 5.49 -7.21 -11.26
C HIS A 250 6.94 -6.77 -11.36
N ASN A 251 7.82 -7.62 -11.89
CA ASN A 251 9.24 -7.32 -12.05
C ASN A 251 9.91 -8.36 -12.97
N SER A 252 10.16 -7.96 -14.22
CA SER A 252 10.76 -8.84 -15.24
C SER A 252 12.15 -9.39 -14.86
N SER A 253 12.90 -8.69 -14.00
CA SER A 253 14.19 -9.17 -13.49
C SER A 253 14.05 -10.38 -12.55
N ILE A 254 12.90 -10.50 -11.87
CA ILE A 254 12.55 -11.63 -10.98
C ILE A 254 12.34 -12.89 -11.78
N VAL A 255 11.56 -12.80 -12.86
CA VAL A 255 11.33 -13.92 -13.78
C VAL A 255 12.65 -14.40 -14.37
N TYR A 256 13.53 -13.47 -14.75
CA TYR A 256 14.85 -13.84 -15.26
C TYR A 256 15.68 -14.59 -14.21
N HIS A 257 15.75 -14.13 -12.97
CA HIS A 257 16.49 -14.86 -11.92
C HIS A 257 15.85 -16.21 -11.60
N ALA A 258 14.53 -16.24 -11.44
CA ALA A 258 13.79 -17.46 -11.09
C ALA A 258 13.80 -18.54 -12.18
N CYS A 259 13.99 -18.17 -13.45
CA CYS A 259 14.11 -19.09 -14.59
C CYS A 259 15.56 -19.55 -14.88
N VAL A 260 16.58 -18.82 -14.41
CA VAL A 260 18.00 -19.07 -14.76
C VAL A 260 18.77 -19.81 -13.67
N THR A 261 18.39 -19.68 -12.39
CA THR A 261 18.92 -20.51 -11.27
C THR A 261 18.10 -21.76 -11.03
#